data_AF-A0A2R6AUC1-F1
#
_entry.id   AF-A0A2R6AUC1-F1
#
_cell.length_a   1.000
_cell.length_b   1.000
_cell.length_c   1.000
_cell.angle_alpha   90.00
_cell.angle_beta   90.00
_cell.angle_gamma   90.00
#
_symmetry.space_group_name_H-M   'P 1'
#
loop_
_entity.id
_entity.type
_entity.pdbx_description
1 polymer ?
#
loop_
_entity_poly.entity_id
_entity_poly.type
_entity_poly.pdbx_seq_one_letter_code
_entity_poly.pdbx_strand_id
1 'polypeptide(L)'
;MVAVDIATFLEEEGFREVECTEEEYYDEFGGFHELPRYESAECYQKEYEWGTATITKRDLELDEYLDDVTVYLNVDLPTTVMRIIDGSLDYPELDAAYVELVDASFKQGFSLFSGTTPDDYNVELDCKRDEFESYIKNLTHYVKDYVEYLGRVAEELLGKHKPDELGAVACEKCGATLKRYGYGYHLEEHEVEEAEEELAAVEEAIEDFKLPERPRYPLAYKHFEAKIRELISAKILPLYKDLGGEVNRRIGEERGVKGEYTLNLKQFLYYFRDAVELIAANVPRELRRDFVEKYTDIRGVLSQSAYEKLLNLLAEENTGKIEEALGEGVEYSFSVGVKGKRGNYYVRVYANGGQIAYLKVDARLREKIRRVVGDRLVEPERIEETVEKLYDQVMRLLTEEEAGNLELGSGKT
;
A
#
# COMPACT_ATOMS: atom_id res chain seq x y z
N MET A 1 8.12 45.22 26.29
CA MET A 1 7.82 43.81 26.58
C MET A 1 8.87 43.00 25.88
N VAL A 2 9.52 42.07 26.58
CA VAL A 2 10.42 41.10 25.96
C VAL A 2 9.51 40.17 25.15
N ALA A 3 9.71 40.08 23.84
CA ALA A 3 9.01 39.12 23.01
C ALA A 3 9.32 37.73 23.59
N VAL A 4 8.32 37.10 24.20
CA VAL A 4 8.39 35.68 24.52
C VAL A 4 8.42 34.99 23.16
N ASP A 5 9.40 34.13 22.95
CA ASP A 5 9.45 33.27 21.80
C ASP A 5 8.20 32.37 21.83
N ILE A 6 7.30 32.51 20.84
CA ILE A 6 5.99 31.84 20.83
C ILE A 6 6.18 30.32 20.83
N ALA A 7 7.25 29.82 20.22
CA ALA A 7 7.61 28.40 20.29
C ALA A 7 7.88 27.96 21.74
N THR A 8 8.73 28.70 22.46
CA THR A 8 9.00 28.44 23.89
C THR A 8 7.72 28.49 24.72
N PHE A 9 6.81 29.44 24.46
CA PHE A 9 5.52 29.52 25.14
C PHE A 9 4.64 28.28 24.89
N LEU A 10 4.54 27.82 23.64
CA LEU A 10 3.76 26.64 23.29
C LEU A 10 4.28 25.38 23.98
N GLU A 11 5.61 25.22 24.06
CA GLU A 11 6.24 24.13 24.81
C GLU A 11 5.91 24.20 26.32
N GLU A 12 5.93 25.39 26.92
CA GLU A 12 5.56 25.60 28.33
C GLU A 12 4.10 25.24 28.61
N GLU A 13 3.20 25.50 27.65
CA GLU A 13 1.78 25.09 27.70
C GLU A 13 1.56 23.63 27.29
N GLY A 14 2.62 22.88 27.00
CA GLY A 14 2.61 21.43 26.79
C GLY A 14 2.35 20.98 25.36
N PHE A 15 2.47 21.87 24.37
CA PHE A 15 2.54 21.47 22.97
C PHE A 15 3.88 20.78 22.68
N ARG A 16 3.86 19.85 21.72
CA ARG A 16 5.05 19.12 21.29
C ARG A 16 5.30 19.38 19.82
N GLU A 17 6.57 19.53 19.48
CA GLU A 17 7.00 19.58 18.09
C GLU A 17 6.81 18.20 17.44
N VAL A 18 6.09 18.17 16.32
CA VAL A 18 5.76 16.98 15.53
C VAL A 18 5.96 17.27 14.06
N GLU A 19 6.14 16.21 13.28
CA GLU A 19 6.16 16.28 11.82
C GLU A 19 4.70 16.16 11.32
N CYS A 20 4.22 17.17 10.61
CA CYS A 20 2.89 17.25 10.02
C CYS A 20 2.98 17.34 8.49
N THR A 21 1.83 17.38 7.81
CA THR A 21 1.74 17.59 6.37
C THR A 21 1.08 18.93 6.09
N GLU A 22 1.58 19.68 5.10
CA GLU A 22 0.98 20.92 4.61
C GLU A 22 0.76 20.86 3.09
N GLU A 23 -0.24 21.60 2.61
CA GLU A 23 -0.46 21.84 1.18
C GLU A 23 0.42 22.99 0.67
N GLU A 24 1.31 22.69 -0.26
CA GLU A 24 2.13 23.67 -0.96
C GLU A 24 1.66 23.82 -2.41
N TYR A 25 1.12 25.00 -2.71
CA TYR A 25 0.60 25.37 -4.02
C TYR A 25 1.65 26.08 -4.88
N TYR A 26 2.81 26.45 -4.33
CA TYR A 26 3.86 27.16 -5.04
C TYR A 26 5.17 26.38 -4.99
N ASP A 27 5.82 26.19 -6.15
CA ASP A 27 7.17 25.64 -6.15
C ASP A 27 8.22 26.62 -5.59
N GLU A 28 9.44 26.14 -5.42
CA GLU A 28 10.61 26.91 -4.96
C GLU A 28 10.94 28.14 -5.85
N PHE A 29 10.30 28.29 -7.01
CA PHE A 29 10.43 29.43 -7.93
C PHE A 29 9.19 30.35 -7.95
N GLY A 30 8.19 30.08 -7.11
CA GLY A 30 6.93 30.83 -7.01
C GLY A 30 5.90 30.49 -8.09
N GLY A 31 6.05 29.35 -8.77
CA GLY A 31 5.10 28.86 -9.75
C GLY A 31 3.88 28.21 -9.10
N PHE A 32 2.69 28.73 -9.36
CA PHE A 32 1.43 28.17 -8.84
C PHE A 32 1.10 26.81 -9.48
N HIS A 33 0.65 25.87 -8.65
CA HIS A 33 0.14 24.55 -9.02
C HIS A 33 -1.36 24.46 -8.77
N GLU A 34 -2.12 23.91 -9.71
CA GLU A 34 -3.56 23.71 -9.56
C GLU A 34 -3.90 22.57 -8.57
N LEU A 35 -2.96 21.64 -8.38
CA LEU A 35 -3.03 20.60 -7.37
C LEU A 35 -1.90 20.82 -6.35
N PRO A 36 -2.20 20.85 -5.04
CA PRO A 36 -1.19 21.05 -4.03
C PRO A 36 -0.21 19.88 -4.01
N ARG A 37 1.04 20.17 -3.65
CA ARG A 37 1.99 19.16 -3.18
C ARG A 37 1.83 19.04 -1.69
N TYR A 38 1.85 17.81 -1.19
CA TYR A 38 1.88 17.56 0.25
C TYR A 38 3.33 17.46 0.68
N GLU A 39 3.78 18.40 1.48
CA GLU A 39 5.15 18.45 2.00
C GLU A 39 5.17 18.26 3.51
N SER A 40 6.27 17.69 4.01
CA SER A 40 6.50 17.55 5.45
C SER A 40 6.80 18.92 6.05
N ALA A 41 6.11 19.25 7.14
CA ALA A 41 6.23 20.50 7.86
C ALA A 41 6.44 20.26 9.36
N GLU A 42 6.97 21.27 10.05
CA GLU A 42 7.13 21.25 11.50
C GLU A 42 5.90 21.90 12.14
N CYS A 43 5.22 21.18 13.03
CA CYS A 43 4.04 21.65 13.75
C CYS A 43 4.20 21.54 15.26
N TYR A 44 3.42 22.32 16.00
CA TYR A 44 3.22 22.19 17.44
C TYR A 44 1.85 21.61 17.72
N GLN A 45 1.79 20.43 18.34
CA GLN A 45 0.54 19.71 18.59
C GLN A 45 0.32 19.40 20.08
N LYS A 46 -0.94 19.46 20.51
CA LYS A 46 -1.37 19.05 21.85
C LYS A 46 -2.72 18.35 21.83
N GLU A 47 -2.77 17.24 22.55
CA GLU A 47 -3.99 16.45 22.81
C GLU A 47 -4.77 17.02 24.01
N TYR A 48 -6.08 17.10 23.85
CA TYR A 48 -7.06 17.52 24.85
C TYR A 48 -8.16 16.47 25.01
N GLU A 49 -8.99 16.60 26.05
CA GLU A 49 -10.17 15.72 26.23
C GLU A 49 -11.23 15.87 25.13
N TRP A 50 -11.21 16.97 24.39
CA TRP A 50 -12.19 17.30 23.33
C TRP A 50 -11.63 17.09 21.92
N GLY A 51 -10.38 16.62 21.79
CA GLY A 51 -9.68 16.44 20.53
C GLY A 51 -8.27 17.07 20.52
N THR A 52 -7.81 17.51 19.37
CA THR A 52 -6.41 17.91 19.15
C THR A 52 -6.31 19.35 18.65
N ALA A 53 -5.26 20.07 19.07
CA ALA A 53 -4.90 21.36 18.49
C ALA A 53 -3.51 21.29 17.85
N THR A 54 -3.40 21.77 16.62
CA THR A 54 -2.16 21.84 15.83
C THR A 54 -1.94 23.28 15.37
N ILE A 55 -0.71 23.75 15.46
CA ILE A 55 -0.27 25.06 14.95
C ILE A 55 0.96 24.82 14.09
N THR A 56 0.97 25.32 12.86
CA THR A 56 2.15 25.18 12.01
C THR A 56 3.25 26.11 12.46
N LYS A 57 4.51 25.69 12.32
CA LYS A 57 5.64 26.58 12.56
C LYS A 57 5.66 27.74 11.56
N ARG A 58 5.19 27.50 10.34
CA ARG A 58 5.07 28.52 9.28
C ARG A 58 4.17 29.68 9.71
N ASP A 59 3.02 29.41 10.34
CA ASP A 59 2.10 30.45 10.84
C ASP A 59 2.73 31.30 11.93
N LEU A 60 3.65 30.73 12.71
CA LEU A 60 4.40 31.46 13.73
C LEU A 60 5.52 32.33 13.11
N GLU A 61 6.19 31.82 12.08
CA GLU A 61 7.36 32.45 11.44
C GLU A 61 7.01 33.54 10.42
N LEU A 62 5.76 33.61 9.93
CA LEU A 62 5.25 34.68 9.06
C LEU A 62 5.04 35.99 9.84
N ASP A 63 6.13 36.61 10.30
CA ASP A 63 6.15 37.77 11.22
C ASP A 63 5.88 39.13 10.53
N GLU A 64 5.77 39.20 9.19
CA GLU A 64 5.71 40.48 8.46
C GLU A 64 4.39 40.80 7.71
N TYR A 65 3.45 39.85 7.56
CA TYR A 65 2.29 40.05 6.67
C TYR A 65 0.92 39.55 7.16
N LEU A 66 0.83 38.78 8.24
CA LEU A 66 -0.44 38.26 8.77
C LEU A 66 -0.55 38.61 10.26
N ASP A 67 -1.62 39.31 10.63
CA ASP A 67 -1.92 39.69 12.02
C ASP A 67 -2.55 38.54 12.84
N ASP A 68 -2.90 37.43 12.16
CA ASP A 68 -3.62 36.30 12.73
C ASP A 68 -2.78 35.01 12.62
N VAL A 69 -2.87 34.17 13.65
CA VAL A 69 -2.29 32.83 13.75
C VAL A 69 -3.44 31.84 13.77
N THR A 70 -3.48 30.92 12.80
CA THR A 70 -4.51 29.90 12.72
C THR A 70 -4.17 28.73 13.65
N VAL A 71 -5.15 28.35 14.47
CA VAL A 71 -5.10 27.12 15.27
C VAL A 71 -6.00 26.10 14.60
N TYR A 72 -5.40 25.02 14.12
CA TYR A 72 -6.10 23.90 13.49
C TYR A 72 -6.59 22.96 14.57
N LEU A 73 -7.90 22.76 14.63
CA LEU A 73 -8.57 21.99 15.68
C LEU A 73 -9.25 20.77 15.08
N ASN A 74 -8.93 19.59 15.59
CA ASN A 74 -9.72 18.39 15.34
C ASN A 74 -10.59 18.17 16.58
N VAL A 75 -11.88 18.51 16.50
CA VAL A 75 -12.80 18.56 17.63
C VAL A 75 -13.87 17.47 17.53
N ASP A 76 -14.24 16.87 18.66
CA ASP A 76 -15.39 15.98 18.74
C ASP A 76 -16.72 16.74 18.57
N LEU A 77 -17.16 16.87 17.31
CA LEU A 77 -18.38 17.61 16.98
C LEU A 77 -19.64 16.83 17.38
N PRO A 78 -20.73 17.53 17.79
CA PRO A 78 -21.99 16.87 18.13
C PRO A 78 -22.57 16.10 16.95
N THR A 79 -23.24 14.98 17.21
CA THR A 79 -23.85 14.15 16.15
C THR A 79 -24.84 14.91 15.26
N THR A 80 -25.49 15.95 15.78
CA THR A 80 -26.36 16.84 14.99
C THR A 80 -25.59 17.62 13.93
N VAL A 81 -24.38 18.09 14.27
CA VAL A 81 -23.47 18.80 13.36
C VAL A 81 -22.96 17.83 12.31
N MET A 82 -22.45 16.67 12.73
CA MET A 82 -21.95 15.63 11.83
C MET A 82 -23.01 15.21 10.82
N ARG A 83 -24.26 15.02 11.25
CA ARG A 83 -25.36 14.65 10.35
C ARG A 83 -25.58 15.66 9.23
N ILE A 84 -25.49 16.96 9.54
CA ILE A 84 -25.65 18.03 8.54
C ILE A 84 -24.49 17.99 7.55
N ILE A 85 -23.25 17.87 8.04
CA ILE A 85 -22.04 17.82 7.21
C ILE A 85 -22.11 16.61 6.26
N ASP A 86 -22.23 15.40 6.80
CA ASP A 86 -22.20 14.16 6.03
C ASP A 86 -23.39 14.07 5.06
N GLY A 87 -24.56 14.56 5.49
CA GLY A 87 -25.78 14.51 4.69
C GLY A 87 -25.89 15.61 3.62
N SER A 88 -25.06 16.66 3.68
CA SER A 88 -25.14 17.80 2.75
C SER A 88 -24.93 17.39 1.29
N LEU A 89 -24.09 16.37 1.05
CA LEU A 89 -23.82 15.85 -0.29
C LEU A 89 -25.00 15.07 -0.89
N ASP A 90 -25.81 14.46 -0.03
CA ASP A 90 -26.88 13.53 -0.42
C ASP A 90 -28.28 14.16 -0.37
N TYR A 91 -28.48 15.19 0.45
CA TYR A 91 -29.78 15.80 0.73
C TYR A 91 -29.73 17.32 0.55
N PRO A 92 -30.44 17.89 -0.44
CA PRO A 92 -30.47 19.35 -0.67
C PRO A 92 -30.94 20.16 0.54
N GLU A 93 -31.80 19.60 1.38
CA GLU A 93 -32.24 20.24 2.62
C GLU A 93 -31.11 20.35 3.65
N LEU A 94 -30.22 19.36 3.71
CA LEU A 94 -29.06 19.38 4.60
C LEU A 94 -27.92 20.24 4.04
N ASP A 95 -27.80 20.36 2.71
CA ASP A 95 -26.90 21.35 2.08
C ASP A 95 -27.26 22.78 2.49
N ALA A 96 -28.56 23.13 2.45
CA ALA A 96 -29.03 24.43 2.93
C ALA A 96 -28.77 24.63 4.43
N ALA A 97 -28.93 23.58 5.25
CA ALA A 97 -28.59 23.62 6.66
C ALA A 97 -27.07 23.80 6.88
N TYR A 98 -26.23 23.14 6.08
CA TYR A 98 -24.78 23.24 6.15
C TYR A 98 -24.29 24.67 5.89
N VAL A 99 -24.81 25.34 4.86
CA VAL A 99 -24.48 26.75 4.59
C VAL A 99 -24.81 27.66 5.78
N GLU A 100 -25.96 27.48 6.41
CA GLU A 100 -26.33 28.25 7.61
C GLU A 100 -25.47 27.88 8.84
N LEU A 101 -25.03 26.62 8.94
CA LEU A 101 -24.16 26.14 10.01
C LEU A 101 -22.74 26.73 9.91
N VAL A 102 -22.18 26.79 8.70
CA VAL A 102 -20.88 27.44 8.42
C VAL A 102 -20.92 28.93 8.76
N ASP A 103 -21.99 29.64 8.36
CA ASP A 103 -22.17 31.06 8.72
C ASP A 103 -22.31 31.26 10.25
N ALA A 104 -23.00 30.35 10.95
CA ALA A 104 -23.10 30.38 12.40
C ALA A 104 -21.75 30.13 13.08
N SER A 105 -20.96 29.19 12.55
CA SER A 105 -19.59 28.93 13.02
C SER A 105 -18.72 30.18 12.89
N PHE A 106 -18.72 30.81 11.71
CA PHE A 106 -17.90 31.99 11.44
C PHE A 106 -18.24 33.16 12.38
N LYS A 107 -19.53 33.32 12.73
CA LYS A 107 -19.97 34.33 13.72
C LYS A 107 -19.44 34.09 15.14
N GLN A 108 -18.99 32.89 15.47
CA GLN A 108 -18.30 32.58 16.73
C GLN A 108 -16.77 32.71 16.62
N GLY A 109 -16.24 33.09 15.45
CA GLY A 109 -14.80 33.18 15.21
C GLY A 109 -14.16 31.84 14.84
N PHE A 110 -14.95 30.85 14.43
CA PHE A 110 -14.46 29.54 14.01
C PHE A 110 -14.84 29.26 12.56
N SER A 111 -13.94 28.65 11.80
CA SER A 111 -14.25 28.19 10.45
C SER A 111 -14.45 26.68 10.46
N LEU A 112 -15.64 26.22 10.06
CA LEU A 112 -16.00 24.81 10.00
C LEU A 112 -15.66 24.28 8.60
N PHE A 113 -14.70 23.37 8.51
CA PHE A 113 -14.21 22.78 7.26
C PHE A 113 -13.78 21.33 7.50
N SER A 114 -13.95 20.41 6.53
CA SER A 114 -13.27 19.11 6.57
C SER A 114 -11.89 19.28 5.92
N GLY A 115 -10.81 19.28 6.72
CA GLY A 115 -9.48 19.73 6.29
C GLY A 115 -8.77 18.89 5.21
N THR A 116 -7.66 19.41 4.71
CA THR A 116 -6.56 18.66 4.04
C THR A 116 -5.20 19.20 4.51
N THR A 117 -4.97 19.02 5.81
CA THR A 117 -3.69 19.11 6.56
C THR A 117 -3.10 20.52 6.80
N PRO A 118 -2.98 21.02 8.06
CA PRO A 118 -2.15 20.49 9.16
C PRO A 118 -2.84 19.41 9.97
N ASP A 119 -2.53 18.22 9.45
CA ASP A 119 -2.88 16.85 9.78
C ASP A 119 -4.31 16.54 10.27
N ASP A 120 -5.25 17.22 9.59
CA ASP A 120 -6.67 16.91 9.40
C ASP A 120 -7.62 17.27 10.54
N TYR A 121 -7.56 18.56 10.85
CA TYR A 121 -8.55 19.35 11.56
C TYR A 121 -9.95 19.33 10.90
N ASN A 122 -10.96 19.61 11.72
CA ASN A 122 -12.33 19.85 11.26
C ASN A 122 -12.85 21.26 11.59
N VAL A 123 -12.05 22.07 12.30
CA VAL A 123 -12.35 23.43 12.70
C VAL A 123 -11.05 24.27 12.70
N GLU A 124 -11.12 25.51 12.26
CA GLU A 124 -10.04 26.50 12.39
C GLU A 124 -10.46 27.60 13.38
N LEU A 125 -9.50 28.08 14.15
CA LEU A 125 -9.65 29.25 15.01
C LEU A 125 -8.57 30.28 14.66
N ASP A 126 -8.98 31.39 14.06
CA ASP A 126 -8.08 32.50 13.75
C ASP A 126 -7.87 33.37 14.99
N CYS A 127 -6.65 33.32 15.54
CA CYS A 127 -6.27 34.06 16.74
C CYS A 127 -5.42 35.26 16.36
N LYS A 128 -5.80 36.45 16.82
CA LYS A 128 -4.92 37.62 16.68
C LYS A 128 -3.62 37.38 17.41
N ARG A 129 -2.50 37.73 16.77
CA ARG A 129 -1.15 37.48 17.29
C ARG A 129 -0.89 38.14 18.64
N ASP A 130 -1.47 39.31 18.90
CA ASP A 130 -1.35 40.03 20.18
C ASP A 130 -2.21 39.43 21.32
N GLU A 131 -3.21 38.60 20.98
CA GLU A 131 -4.08 37.90 21.93
C GLU A 131 -3.79 36.39 22.00
N PHE A 132 -2.88 35.88 21.16
CA PHE A 132 -2.61 34.46 20.96
C PHE A 132 -2.35 33.69 22.26
N GLU A 133 -1.49 34.20 23.15
CA GLU A 133 -1.23 33.54 24.45
C GLU A 133 -2.51 33.38 25.28
N SER A 134 -3.42 34.36 25.22
CA SER A 134 -4.69 34.31 25.94
C SER A 134 -5.63 33.27 25.33
N TYR A 135 -5.66 33.16 24.00
CA TYR A 135 -6.43 32.13 23.30
C TYR A 135 -5.95 30.73 23.69
N ILE A 136 -4.64 30.48 23.62
CA ILE A 136 -4.06 29.15 23.95
C ILE A 136 -4.33 28.76 25.42
N LYS A 137 -4.15 29.69 26.37
CA LYS A 137 -4.42 29.43 27.80
C LYS A 137 -5.89 29.09 28.09
N ASN A 138 -6.81 29.60 27.28
CA ASN A 138 -8.25 29.42 27.47
C ASN A 138 -8.90 28.54 26.40
N LEU A 139 -8.11 27.87 25.55
CA LEU A 139 -8.57 27.18 24.34
C LEU A 139 -9.68 26.17 24.64
N THR A 140 -9.53 25.39 25.71
CA THR A 140 -10.54 24.41 26.13
C THR A 140 -11.90 25.03 26.43
N HIS A 141 -11.94 26.23 27.02
CA HIS A 141 -13.21 26.91 27.29
C HIS A 141 -13.85 27.40 25.99
N TYR A 142 -13.07 28.02 25.11
CA TYR A 142 -13.56 28.49 23.80
C TYR A 142 -14.12 27.35 22.96
N VAL A 143 -13.41 26.23 22.87
CA VAL A 143 -13.86 25.06 22.09
C VAL A 143 -15.13 24.44 22.68
N LYS A 144 -15.21 24.29 24.01
CA LYS A 144 -16.42 23.74 24.65
C LYS A 144 -17.65 24.63 24.41
N ASP A 145 -17.51 25.94 24.60
CA ASP A 145 -18.60 26.90 24.37
C ASP A 145 -19.04 26.89 22.89
N TYR A 146 -18.09 26.81 21.97
CA TYR A 146 -18.34 26.70 20.53
C TYR A 146 -19.08 25.41 20.17
N VAL A 147 -18.63 24.25 20.65
CA VAL A 147 -19.25 22.94 20.41
C VAL A 147 -20.69 22.91 20.94
N GLU A 148 -20.92 23.41 22.16
CA GLU A 148 -22.27 23.50 22.74
C GLU A 148 -23.18 24.46 21.95
N TYR A 149 -22.63 25.59 21.49
CA TYR A 149 -23.36 26.51 20.63
C TYR A 149 -23.75 25.85 19.30
N LEU A 150 -22.77 25.25 18.61
CA LEU A 150 -22.95 24.68 17.30
C LEU A 150 -23.92 23.49 17.33
N GLY A 151 -23.87 22.67 18.38
CA GLY A 151 -24.82 21.57 18.60
C GLY A 151 -26.28 22.06 18.70
N ARG A 152 -26.53 23.16 19.43
CA ARG A 152 -27.86 23.78 19.53
C ARG A 152 -28.32 24.35 18.19
N VAL A 153 -27.45 25.07 17.49
CA VAL A 153 -27.76 25.62 16.16
C VAL A 153 -28.07 24.51 15.17
N ALA A 154 -27.28 23.44 15.16
CA ALA A 154 -27.51 22.29 14.29
C ALA A 154 -28.87 21.62 14.58
N GLU A 155 -29.27 21.47 15.84
CA GLU A 155 -30.59 20.91 16.17
C GLU A 155 -31.75 21.82 15.69
N GLU A 156 -31.61 23.14 15.83
CA GLU A 156 -32.57 24.12 15.28
C GLU A 156 -32.66 24.05 13.76
N LEU A 157 -31.51 23.94 13.07
CA LEU A 157 -31.42 23.84 11.62
C LEU A 157 -32.02 22.53 11.10
N LEU A 158 -31.76 21.40 11.77
CA LEU A 158 -32.45 20.14 11.47
C LEU A 158 -33.96 20.30 11.63
N GLY A 159 -34.43 20.94 12.70
CA GLY A 159 -35.85 21.21 12.89
C GLY A 159 -36.48 22.08 11.80
N LYS A 160 -35.72 23.03 11.26
CA LYS A 160 -36.16 23.93 10.18
C LYS A 160 -36.16 23.26 8.80
N HIS A 161 -35.09 22.55 8.46
CA HIS A 161 -34.84 22.07 7.10
C HIS A 161 -35.21 20.60 6.91
N LYS A 162 -35.00 19.77 7.93
CA LYS A 162 -35.21 18.32 7.85
C LYS A 162 -35.76 17.73 9.17
N PRO A 163 -36.98 18.12 9.59
CA PRO A 163 -37.51 17.79 10.91
C PRO A 163 -37.71 16.29 11.16
N ASP A 164 -37.74 15.46 10.12
CA ASP A 164 -37.83 14.01 10.26
C ASP A 164 -36.59 13.39 10.93
N GLU A 165 -35.44 14.06 10.86
CA GLU A 165 -34.20 13.67 11.56
C GLU A 165 -34.32 13.77 13.09
N LEU A 166 -35.23 14.63 13.59
CA LEU A 166 -35.51 14.78 15.02
C LEU A 166 -36.53 13.74 15.55
N GLY A 167 -37.03 12.86 14.68
CA GLY A 167 -37.90 11.75 15.06
C GLY A 167 -37.18 10.72 15.93
N ALA A 168 -37.92 10.02 16.80
CA ALA A 168 -37.37 8.95 17.62
C ALA A 168 -37.36 7.62 16.85
N VAL A 169 -36.28 6.85 16.99
CA VAL A 169 -36.10 5.50 16.44
C VAL A 169 -35.50 4.60 17.51
N ALA A 170 -35.97 3.35 17.59
CA ALA A 170 -35.43 2.36 18.49
C ALA A 170 -34.40 1.50 17.76
N CYS A 171 -33.22 1.32 18.37
CA CYS A 171 -32.19 0.41 17.87
C CYS A 171 -32.62 -1.04 18.05
N GLU A 172 -32.58 -1.80 16.96
CA GLU A 172 -32.98 -3.21 16.98
C GLU A 172 -31.98 -4.10 17.74
N LYS A 173 -30.72 -3.67 17.87
CA LYS A 173 -29.66 -4.41 18.57
C LYS A 173 -29.74 -4.25 20.09
N CYS A 174 -29.78 -3.02 20.59
CA CYS A 174 -29.69 -2.73 22.03
C CYS A 174 -31.00 -2.20 22.67
N GLY A 175 -32.01 -1.86 21.87
CA GLY A 175 -33.27 -1.29 22.34
C GLY A 175 -33.23 0.18 22.75
N ALA A 176 -32.07 0.86 22.60
CA ALA A 176 -31.95 2.28 22.88
C ALA A 176 -32.87 3.10 21.96
N THR A 177 -33.50 4.15 22.51
CA THR A 177 -34.30 5.10 21.72
C THR A 177 -33.47 6.34 21.44
N LEU A 178 -33.23 6.61 20.15
CA LEU A 178 -32.36 7.67 19.66
C LEU A 178 -33.15 8.61 18.75
N LYS A 179 -32.57 9.78 18.49
CA LYS A 179 -32.99 10.60 17.37
C LYS A 179 -32.51 9.97 16.06
N ARG A 180 -33.28 10.12 14.98
CA ARG A 180 -32.96 9.52 13.68
C ARG A 180 -31.60 9.96 13.15
N TYR A 181 -31.20 11.21 13.36
CA TYR A 181 -29.86 11.69 12.98
C TYR A 181 -28.72 10.91 13.64
N GLY A 182 -28.93 10.39 14.85
CA GLY A 182 -27.92 9.64 15.60
C GLY A 182 -27.95 8.13 15.34
N TYR A 183 -28.93 7.66 14.55
CA TYR A 183 -29.14 6.22 14.37
C TYR A 183 -28.00 5.55 13.61
N GLY A 184 -27.51 6.18 12.54
CA GLY A 184 -26.40 5.66 11.73
C GLY A 184 -25.12 5.50 12.57
N TYR A 185 -24.70 6.58 13.23
CA TYR A 185 -23.52 6.58 14.10
C TYR A 185 -23.63 5.53 15.22
N HIS A 186 -24.80 5.36 15.82
CA HIS A 186 -24.98 4.33 16.84
C HIS A 186 -24.90 2.88 16.29
N LEU A 187 -25.31 2.65 15.03
CA LEU A 187 -25.10 1.35 14.39
C LEU A 187 -23.62 1.11 14.09
N GLU A 188 -22.86 2.15 13.76
CA GLU A 188 -21.41 2.08 13.58
C GLU A 188 -20.71 1.77 14.91
N GLU A 189 -21.12 2.38 16.03
CA GLU A 189 -20.64 2.03 17.37
C GLU A 189 -20.81 0.54 17.65
N HIS A 190 -22.00 -0.02 17.41
CA HIS A 190 -22.22 -1.45 17.56
C HIS A 190 -21.36 -2.31 16.63
N GLU A 191 -21.10 -1.86 15.40
CA GLU A 191 -20.22 -2.57 14.49
C GLU A 191 -18.77 -2.61 15.03
N VAL A 192 -18.29 -1.49 15.59
CA VAL A 192 -16.96 -1.41 16.19
C VAL A 192 -16.88 -2.26 17.47
N GLU A 193 -17.89 -2.20 18.34
CA GLU A 193 -17.97 -3.08 19.53
C GLU A 193 -17.92 -4.56 19.13
N GLU A 194 -18.73 -4.97 18.15
CA GLU A 194 -18.71 -6.34 17.61
C GLU A 194 -17.33 -6.69 17.00
N ALA A 195 -16.66 -5.73 16.33
CA ALA A 195 -15.32 -5.92 15.78
C ALA A 195 -14.26 -6.12 16.87
N GLU A 196 -14.36 -5.39 18.00
CA GLU A 196 -13.47 -5.53 19.15
C GLU A 196 -13.67 -6.88 19.86
N GLU A 197 -14.91 -7.33 20.01
CA GLU A 197 -15.21 -8.67 20.53
C GLU A 197 -14.62 -9.78 19.63
N GLU A 198 -14.79 -9.67 18.31
CA GLU A 198 -14.16 -10.58 17.36
C GLU A 198 -12.63 -10.52 17.42
N LEU A 199 -12.05 -9.31 17.58
CA LEU A 199 -10.60 -9.14 17.72
C LEU A 199 -10.07 -9.86 18.95
N ALA A 200 -10.75 -9.76 20.10
CA ALA A 200 -10.36 -10.47 21.30
C ALA A 200 -10.35 -12.00 21.10
N ALA A 201 -11.35 -12.54 20.38
CA ALA A 201 -11.38 -13.95 20.01
C ALA A 201 -10.27 -14.34 19.02
N VAL A 202 -9.91 -13.45 18.09
CA VAL A 202 -8.77 -13.63 17.19
C VAL A 202 -7.45 -13.66 17.97
N GLU A 203 -7.25 -12.74 18.90
CA GLU A 203 -6.06 -12.67 19.76
C GLU A 203 -5.93 -13.96 20.61
N GLU A 204 -7.01 -14.43 21.21
CA GLU A 204 -7.04 -15.70 21.94
C GLU A 204 -6.67 -16.88 21.02
N ALA A 205 -7.24 -16.95 19.82
CA ALA A 205 -6.91 -18.00 18.85
C ALA A 205 -5.43 -17.99 18.45
N ILE A 206 -4.83 -16.80 18.27
CA ILE A 206 -3.42 -16.64 17.93
C ILE A 206 -2.51 -17.05 19.10
N GLU A 207 -2.86 -16.70 20.34
CA GLU A 207 -2.14 -17.16 21.54
C GLU A 207 -2.20 -18.69 21.70
N ASP A 208 -3.31 -19.30 21.28
CA ASP A 208 -3.49 -20.74 21.14
C ASP A 208 -2.77 -21.35 19.90
N PHE A 209 -2.00 -20.55 19.17
CA PHE A 209 -1.30 -20.93 17.94
C PHE A 209 -2.21 -21.44 16.80
N LYS A 210 -3.47 -20.99 16.77
CA LYS A 210 -4.44 -21.30 15.71
C LYS A 210 -4.52 -20.12 14.75
N LEU A 211 -4.51 -20.41 13.45
CA LEU A 211 -4.69 -19.38 12.43
C LEU A 211 -6.17 -18.95 12.40
N PRO A 212 -6.51 -17.69 12.73
CA PRO A 212 -7.86 -17.16 12.58
C PRO A 212 -8.25 -17.10 11.10
N GLU A 213 -9.48 -17.52 10.79
CA GLU A 213 -10.01 -17.49 9.43
C GLU A 213 -10.87 -16.24 9.21
N ARG A 214 -10.57 -15.46 8.15
CA ARG A 214 -11.30 -14.22 7.83
C ARG A 214 -12.82 -14.37 7.78
N PRO A 215 -13.41 -15.43 7.18
CA PRO A 215 -14.87 -15.60 7.18
C PRO A 215 -15.49 -15.81 8.57
N ARG A 216 -14.71 -16.21 9.57
CA ARG A 216 -15.18 -16.42 10.94
C ARG A 216 -15.16 -15.14 11.78
N TYR A 217 -14.30 -14.18 11.43
CA TYR A 217 -14.12 -12.91 12.14
C TYR A 217 -14.15 -11.72 11.16
N PRO A 218 -15.21 -11.56 10.36
CA PRO A 218 -15.25 -10.61 9.26
C PRO A 218 -15.08 -9.15 9.71
N LEU A 219 -15.60 -8.76 10.88
CA LEU A 219 -15.53 -7.38 11.39
C LEU A 219 -14.15 -7.08 11.94
N ALA A 220 -13.54 -8.02 12.67
CA ALA A 220 -12.16 -7.85 13.13
C ALA A 220 -11.19 -7.67 11.95
N TYR A 221 -11.37 -8.42 10.86
CA TYR A 221 -10.58 -8.24 9.64
C TYR A 221 -10.97 -7.01 8.80
N LYS A 222 -12.14 -6.40 9.03
CA LYS A 222 -12.51 -5.12 8.40
C LYS A 222 -11.78 -3.96 9.08
N HIS A 223 -11.75 -3.95 10.41
CA HIS A 223 -11.27 -2.82 11.21
C HIS A 223 -9.80 -2.96 11.67
N PHE A 224 -9.31 -4.18 11.88
CA PHE A 224 -8.02 -4.44 12.54
C PHE A 224 -7.08 -5.34 11.72
N GLU A 225 -7.21 -5.37 10.38
CA GLU A 225 -6.42 -6.27 9.52
C GLU A 225 -4.90 -6.13 9.72
N ALA A 226 -4.40 -4.90 9.85
CA ALA A 226 -2.98 -4.64 10.08
C ALA A 226 -2.48 -5.28 11.39
N LYS A 227 -3.21 -5.06 12.49
CA LYS A 227 -2.89 -5.63 13.81
C LYS A 227 -2.92 -7.16 13.78
N ILE A 228 -3.94 -7.76 13.15
CA ILE A 228 -4.06 -9.21 13.03
C ILE A 228 -2.88 -9.80 12.24
N ARG A 229 -2.47 -9.17 11.13
CA ARG A 229 -1.32 -9.61 10.33
C ARG A 229 -0.01 -9.52 11.10
N GLU A 230 0.17 -8.48 11.91
CA GLU A 230 1.33 -8.34 12.79
C GLU A 230 1.39 -9.47 13.83
N LEU A 231 0.27 -9.75 14.51
CA LEU A 231 0.16 -10.82 15.49
C LEU A 231 0.45 -12.20 14.87
N ILE A 232 -0.15 -12.51 13.71
CA ILE A 232 0.12 -13.74 12.96
C ILE A 232 1.61 -13.85 12.63
N SER A 233 2.23 -12.76 12.15
CA SER A 233 3.65 -12.72 11.78
C SER A 233 4.60 -12.90 12.97
N ALA A 234 4.18 -12.46 14.15
CA ALA A 234 4.94 -12.53 15.39
C ALA A 234 4.79 -13.86 16.14
N LYS A 235 3.60 -14.48 16.11
CA LYS A 235 3.26 -15.65 16.95
C LYS A 235 3.11 -16.95 16.16
N ILE A 236 2.43 -16.91 15.00
CA ILE A 236 2.11 -18.12 14.22
C ILE A 236 3.20 -18.42 13.20
N LEU A 237 3.61 -17.42 12.41
CA LEU A 237 4.57 -17.62 11.34
C LEU A 237 5.89 -18.27 11.83
N PRO A 238 6.47 -17.90 12.99
CA PRO A 238 7.69 -18.53 13.51
C PRO A 238 7.59 -20.02 13.80
N LEU A 239 6.39 -20.59 13.98
CA LEU A 239 6.20 -22.03 14.17
C LEU A 239 6.70 -22.84 12.97
N TYR A 240 6.74 -22.23 11.79
CA TYR A 240 7.20 -22.86 10.55
C TYR A 240 8.69 -22.63 10.30
N LYS A 241 9.42 -21.91 11.15
CA LYS A 241 10.83 -21.53 10.88
C LYS A 241 11.73 -22.73 10.57
N ASP A 242 11.58 -23.83 11.30
CA ASP A 242 12.38 -25.05 11.08
C ASP A 242 12.07 -25.70 9.73
N LEU A 243 10.82 -25.62 9.26
CA LEU A 243 10.44 -26.03 7.90
C LEU A 243 11.15 -25.16 6.85
N GLY A 244 11.30 -23.85 7.10
CA GLY A 244 12.08 -22.96 6.25
C GLY A 244 13.55 -23.39 6.16
N GLY A 245 14.14 -23.79 7.29
CA GLY A 245 15.48 -24.38 7.33
C GLY A 245 15.60 -25.66 6.51
N GLU A 246 14.61 -26.55 6.59
CA GLU A 246 14.54 -27.78 5.78
C GLU A 246 14.46 -27.48 4.28
N VAL A 247 13.59 -26.54 3.89
CA VAL A 247 13.47 -26.06 2.50
C VAL A 247 14.81 -25.51 2.00
N ASN A 248 15.47 -24.67 2.79
CA ASN A 248 16.76 -24.07 2.41
C ASN A 248 17.87 -25.11 2.31
N ARG A 249 17.88 -26.12 3.19
CA ARG A 249 18.84 -27.23 3.09
C ARG A 249 18.68 -27.98 1.78
N ARG A 250 17.45 -28.34 1.39
CA ARG A 250 17.19 -29.02 0.12
C ARG A 250 17.63 -28.19 -1.07
N ILE A 251 17.33 -26.89 -1.04
CA ILE A 251 17.79 -25.95 -2.07
C ILE A 251 19.32 -25.89 -2.13
N GLY A 252 19.99 -25.81 -0.99
CA GLY A 252 21.45 -25.72 -0.88
C GLY A 252 22.17 -26.98 -1.35
N GLU A 253 21.67 -28.16 -0.99
CA GLU A 253 22.25 -29.47 -1.37
C GLU A 253 22.30 -29.64 -2.89
N GLU A 254 21.23 -29.29 -3.62
CA GLU A 254 21.23 -29.42 -5.09
C GLU A 254 21.95 -28.25 -5.79
N ARG A 255 21.89 -27.04 -5.23
CA ARG A 255 22.60 -25.87 -5.77
C ARG A 255 24.12 -26.06 -5.72
N GLY A 256 24.64 -26.75 -4.70
CA GLY A 256 26.05 -27.13 -4.57
C GLY A 256 26.56 -28.04 -5.69
N VAL A 257 25.67 -28.66 -6.49
CA VAL A 257 26.02 -29.58 -7.59
C VAL A 257 26.07 -28.88 -8.95
N LYS A 258 25.38 -27.74 -9.15
CA LYS A 258 25.15 -27.15 -10.49
C LYS A 258 25.18 -25.61 -10.57
N GLY A 259 26.21 -24.97 -10.01
CA GLY A 259 26.63 -23.60 -10.38
C GLY A 259 25.65 -22.43 -10.07
N GLU A 260 26.18 -21.20 -10.13
CA GLU A 260 25.51 -19.95 -9.76
C GLU A 260 24.57 -19.37 -10.84
N TYR A 261 23.56 -20.11 -11.30
CA TYR A 261 22.57 -19.56 -12.25
C TYR A 261 21.24 -19.27 -11.58
N THR A 262 20.73 -18.05 -11.78
CA THR A 262 19.33 -17.70 -11.46
C THR A 262 18.39 -18.54 -12.31
N LEU A 263 17.54 -19.35 -11.68
CA LEU A 263 16.60 -20.23 -12.37
C LEU A 263 15.33 -19.47 -12.78
N ASN A 264 14.74 -19.88 -13.90
CA ASN A 264 13.34 -19.58 -14.16
C ASN A 264 12.43 -20.54 -13.38
N LEU A 265 11.11 -20.27 -13.38
CA LEU A 265 10.16 -21.04 -12.60
C LEU A 265 10.13 -22.53 -13.00
N LYS A 266 10.21 -22.85 -14.30
CA LYS A 266 10.19 -24.24 -14.78
C LYS A 266 11.39 -25.04 -14.29
N GLN A 267 12.58 -24.45 -14.42
CA GLN A 267 13.81 -25.06 -13.94
C GLN A 267 13.78 -25.23 -12.43
N PHE A 268 13.31 -24.22 -11.69
CA PHE A 268 13.17 -24.30 -10.24
C PHE A 268 12.22 -25.41 -9.81
N LEU A 269 11.03 -25.48 -10.40
CA LEU A 269 10.05 -26.53 -10.09
C LEU A 269 10.56 -27.94 -10.43
N TYR A 270 11.49 -28.08 -11.36
CA TYR A 270 12.05 -29.40 -11.70
C TYR A 270 13.07 -29.90 -10.69
N TYR A 271 13.93 -29.02 -10.18
CA TYR A 271 14.89 -29.36 -9.13
C TYR A 271 14.20 -29.45 -7.76
N PHE A 272 13.39 -28.44 -7.45
CA PHE A 272 12.91 -28.18 -6.10
C PHE A 272 11.39 -28.43 -5.95
N ARG A 273 10.81 -29.33 -6.77
CA ARG A 273 9.38 -29.67 -6.70
C ARG A 273 8.99 -30.07 -5.28
N ASP A 274 9.79 -30.94 -4.70
CA ASP A 274 9.60 -31.50 -3.37
C ASP A 274 9.62 -30.42 -2.28
N ALA A 275 10.45 -29.39 -2.42
CA ALA A 275 10.48 -28.24 -1.51
C ALA A 275 9.18 -27.42 -1.61
N VAL A 276 8.67 -27.18 -2.83
CA VAL A 276 7.39 -26.48 -3.04
C VAL A 276 6.21 -27.30 -2.50
N GLU A 277 6.20 -28.60 -2.75
CA GLU A 277 5.18 -29.52 -2.21
C GLU A 277 5.23 -29.59 -0.67
N LEU A 278 6.43 -29.57 -0.09
CA LEU A 278 6.62 -29.53 1.35
C LEU A 278 6.00 -28.27 1.97
N ILE A 279 6.18 -27.10 1.34
CA ILE A 279 5.55 -25.85 1.77
C ILE A 279 4.03 -25.97 1.65
N ALA A 280 3.53 -26.42 0.49
CA ALA A 280 2.10 -26.53 0.25
C ALA A 280 1.40 -27.48 1.23
N ALA A 281 2.05 -28.58 1.61
CA ALA A 281 1.48 -29.59 2.51
C ALA A 281 1.47 -29.17 3.99
N ASN A 282 2.38 -28.29 4.41
CA ASN A 282 2.61 -28.02 5.84
C ASN A 282 2.34 -26.57 6.26
N VAL A 283 2.33 -25.62 5.34
CA VAL A 283 2.08 -24.20 5.64
C VAL A 283 0.67 -23.82 5.16
N PRO A 284 -0.18 -23.26 6.04
CA PRO A 284 -1.49 -22.73 5.65
C PRO A 284 -1.37 -21.74 4.50
N ARG A 285 -2.31 -21.80 3.56
CA ARG A 285 -2.27 -21.06 2.29
C ARG A 285 -2.03 -19.56 2.52
N GLU A 286 -2.73 -19.00 3.49
CA GLU A 286 -2.72 -17.59 3.87
C GLU A 286 -1.34 -17.14 4.36
N LEU A 287 -0.49 -18.06 4.83
CA LEU A 287 0.85 -17.77 5.36
C LEU A 287 1.98 -18.10 4.40
N ARG A 288 1.72 -18.85 3.32
CA ARG A 288 2.79 -19.37 2.44
C ARG A 288 3.66 -18.28 1.84
N ARG A 289 3.05 -17.14 1.48
CA ARG A 289 3.79 -16.01 0.92
C ARG A 289 4.79 -15.45 1.94
N ASP A 290 4.29 -15.07 3.11
CA ASP A 290 5.12 -14.50 4.19
C ASP A 290 6.17 -15.51 4.67
N PHE A 291 5.81 -16.79 4.71
CA PHE A 291 6.74 -17.88 5.02
C PHE A 291 7.91 -17.93 4.03
N VAL A 292 7.61 -17.93 2.72
CA VAL A 292 8.64 -17.96 1.68
C VAL A 292 9.51 -16.71 1.73
N GLU A 293 8.89 -15.54 1.89
CA GLU A 293 9.60 -14.26 1.95
C GLU A 293 10.52 -14.15 3.18
N LYS A 294 10.10 -14.67 4.35
CA LYS A 294 10.80 -14.49 5.62
C LYS A 294 11.77 -15.62 5.99
N TYR A 295 11.45 -16.87 5.64
CA TYR A 295 12.18 -18.05 6.13
C TYR A 295 12.84 -18.90 5.06
N THR A 296 12.73 -18.53 3.78
CA THR A 296 13.35 -19.29 2.69
C THR A 296 14.31 -18.46 1.84
N ASP A 297 15.31 -19.12 1.25
CA ASP A 297 16.31 -18.55 0.35
C ASP A 297 15.89 -18.59 -1.13
N ILE A 298 14.63 -18.97 -1.40
CA ILE A 298 14.09 -19.16 -2.76
C ILE A 298 14.28 -17.90 -3.63
N ARG A 299 14.13 -16.71 -3.04
CA ARG A 299 14.36 -15.43 -3.73
C ARG A 299 15.78 -15.29 -4.29
N GLY A 300 16.78 -15.87 -3.61
CA GLY A 300 18.17 -15.87 -4.05
C GLY A 300 18.49 -16.88 -5.17
N VAL A 301 17.50 -17.69 -5.56
CA VAL A 301 17.61 -18.71 -6.62
C VAL A 301 16.82 -18.33 -7.85
N LEU A 302 15.65 -17.70 -7.67
CA LEU A 302 14.74 -17.32 -8.75
C LEU A 302 14.99 -15.91 -9.27
N SER A 303 14.69 -15.69 -10.57
CA SER A 303 14.52 -14.33 -11.09
C SER A 303 13.29 -13.67 -10.45
N GLN A 304 13.26 -12.35 -10.31
CA GLN A 304 12.15 -11.63 -9.68
C GLN A 304 10.77 -12.02 -10.27
N SER A 305 10.64 -12.06 -11.60
CA SER A 305 9.39 -12.47 -12.25
C SER A 305 9.03 -13.95 -11.98
N ALA A 306 10.02 -14.83 -11.87
CA ALA A 306 9.77 -16.23 -11.53
C ALA A 306 9.40 -16.41 -10.06
N TYR A 307 10.00 -15.62 -9.17
CA TYR A 307 9.69 -15.59 -7.74
C TYR A 307 8.25 -15.15 -7.49
N GLU A 308 7.82 -14.05 -8.10
CA GLU A 308 6.42 -13.58 -8.00
C GLU A 308 5.43 -14.61 -8.51
N LYS A 309 5.73 -15.27 -9.64
CA LYS A 309 4.89 -16.36 -10.16
C LYS A 309 4.82 -17.55 -9.20
N LEU A 310 5.92 -17.90 -8.55
CA LEU A 310 5.92 -18.97 -7.54
C LEU A 310 5.06 -18.58 -6.32
N LEU A 311 5.18 -17.36 -5.82
CA LEU A 311 4.36 -16.87 -4.70
C LEU A 311 2.86 -16.94 -5.04
N ASN A 312 2.49 -16.53 -6.26
CA ASN A 312 1.11 -16.63 -6.72
C ASN A 312 0.66 -18.10 -6.81
N LEU A 313 1.49 -19.00 -7.35
CA LEU A 313 1.17 -20.44 -7.40
C LEU A 313 0.95 -21.03 -5.99
N LEU A 314 1.77 -20.64 -5.01
CA LEU A 314 1.63 -21.09 -3.63
C LEU A 314 0.38 -20.53 -2.94
N ALA A 315 -0.07 -19.34 -3.34
CA ALA A 315 -1.29 -18.72 -2.84
C ALA A 315 -2.56 -19.33 -3.46
N GLU A 316 -2.45 -20.12 -4.53
CA GLU A 316 -3.58 -20.77 -5.19
C GLU A 316 -3.96 -22.13 -4.55
N GLU A 317 -5.22 -22.53 -4.74
CA GLU A 317 -5.83 -23.68 -4.04
C GLU A 317 -5.47 -25.05 -4.64
N ASN A 318 -4.95 -25.09 -5.88
CA ASN A 318 -4.77 -26.33 -6.63
C ASN A 318 -3.29 -26.59 -7.02
N THR A 319 -2.68 -27.60 -6.41
CA THR A 319 -1.33 -28.06 -6.74
C THR A 319 -1.21 -28.62 -8.16
N GLY A 320 -2.31 -28.97 -8.84
CA GLY A 320 -2.31 -29.40 -10.24
C GLY A 320 -1.77 -28.35 -11.23
N LYS A 321 -1.78 -27.07 -10.84
CA LYS A 321 -1.16 -26.00 -11.65
C LYS A 321 0.37 -25.99 -11.59
N ILE A 322 0.98 -26.63 -10.58
CA ILE A 322 2.43 -26.84 -10.53
C ILE A 322 2.85 -27.79 -11.66
N GLU A 323 2.03 -28.80 -11.97
CA GLU A 323 2.25 -29.75 -13.07
C GLU A 323 2.06 -29.07 -14.44
N GLU A 324 1.01 -28.25 -14.59
CA GLU A 324 0.83 -27.43 -15.78
C GLU A 324 1.99 -26.44 -16.00
N ALA A 325 2.51 -25.85 -14.91
CA ALA A 325 3.65 -24.93 -14.96
C ALA A 325 4.94 -25.62 -15.42
N LEU A 326 5.14 -26.90 -15.09
CA LEU A 326 6.27 -27.71 -15.57
C LEU A 326 6.19 -28.00 -17.08
N GLY A 327 4.98 -28.08 -17.65
CA GLY A 327 4.78 -28.35 -19.07
C GLY A 327 5.29 -29.73 -19.50
N GLU A 328 5.12 -30.74 -18.63
CA GLU A 328 5.51 -32.12 -18.90
C GLU A 328 4.89 -32.64 -20.21
N GLY A 329 5.68 -33.33 -21.04
CA GLY A 329 5.22 -33.98 -22.27
C GLY A 329 5.35 -33.16 -23.57
N VAL A 330 5.91 -31.94 -23.53
CA VAL A 330 6.13 -31.14 -24.75
C VAL A 330 7.56 -31.32 -25.29
N GLU A 331 7.69 -32.02 -26.42
CA GLU A 331 8.96 -32.06 -27.16
C GLU A 331 9.21 -30.76 -27.93
N TYR A 332 10.38 -30.15 -27.70
CA TYR A 332 10.82 -28.97 -28.43
C TYR A 332 11.96 -29.33 -29.38
N SER A 333 11.75 -29.04 -30.66
CA SER A 333 12.80 -28.95 -31.67
C SER A 333 13.24 -27.49 -31.79
N PHE A 334 14.55 -27.25 -31.68
CA PHE A 334 15.11 -25.90 -31.78
C PHE A 334 15.85 -25.72 -33.09
N SER A 335 15.80 -24.50 -33.63
CA SER A 335 16.63 -24.10 -34.75
C SER A 335 16.96 -22.61 -34.68
N VAL A 336 17.96 -22.20 -35.44
CA VAL A 336 18.44 -20.82 -35.49
C VAL A 336 18.58 -20.35 -36.93
N GLY A 337 18.34 -19.06 -37.15
CA GLY A 337 18.67 -18.37 -38.40
C GLY A 337 19.42 -17.08 -38.09
N VAL A 338 20.32 -16.67 -38.97
CA VAL A 338 21.08 -15.41 -38.84
C VAL A 338 20.54 -14.38 -39.81
N LYS A 339 20.57 -13.11 -39.41
CA LYS A 339 20.21 -11.98 -40.26
C LYS A 339 21.11 -10.78 -40.01
N GLY A 340 21.81 -10.33 -41.05
CA GLY A 340 22.46 -9.02 -41.07
C GLY A 340 21.46 -7.85 -41.09
N LYS A 341 21.67 -6.83 -40.25
CA LYS A 341 20.93 -5.56 -40.28
C LYS A 341 21.79 -4.41 -39.74
N ARG A 342 22.01 -3.37 -40.58
CA ARG A 342 22.75 -2.14 -40.22
C ARG A 342 24.12 -2.43 -39.58
N GLY A 343 24.94 -3.24 -40.26
CA GLY A 343 26.31 -3.57 -39.80
C GLY A 343 26.40 -4.44 -38.54
N ASN A 344 25.28 -5.02 -38.09
CA ASN A 344 25.24 -5.96 -36.98
C ASN A 344 24.57 -7.26 -37.42
N TYR A 345 24.89 -8.37 -36.75
CA TYR A 345 24.22 -9.65 -36.93
C TYR A 345 23.25 -9.94 -35.78
N TYR A 346 22.15 -10.59 -36.12
CA TYR A 346 21.13 -11.02 -35.17
C TYR A 346 20.76 -12.47 -35.42
N VAL A 347 20.55 -13.21 -34.34
CA VAL A 347 20.07 -14.60 -34.35
C VAL A 347 18.58 -14.63 -34.08
N ARG A 348 17.81 -15.21 -34.99
CA ARG A 348 16.45 -15.65 -34.76
C ARG A 348 16.51 -17.05 -34.18
N VAL A 349 15.97 -17.24 -32.99
CA VAL A 349 15.82 -18.57 -32.38
C VAL A 349 14.39 -19.03 -32.61
N TYR A 350 14.21 -20.31 -32.93
CA TYR A 350 12.91 -20.93 -33.17
C TYR A 350 12.72 -22.16 -32.27
N ALA A 351 11.48 -22.40 -31.84
CA ALA A 351 11.05 -23.68 -31.26
C ALA A 351 9.83 -24.19 -32.02
N ASN A 352 9.89 -25.44 -32.49
CA ASN A 352 8.83 -26.09 -33.28
C ASN A 352 8.37 -25.24 -34.48
N GLY A 353 9.31 -24.55 -35.13
CA GLY A 353 9.06 -23.69 -36.29
C GLY A 353 8.58 -22.26 -35.97
N GLY A 354 8.15 -21.97 -34.74
CA GLY A 354 7.78 -20.63 -34.30
C GLY A 354 8.99 -19.82 -33.83
N GLN A 355 9.10 -18.54 -34.22
CA GLN A 355 10.19 -17.68 -33.74
C GLN A 355 9.95 -17.31 -32.27
N ILE A 356 10.92 -17.57 -31.41
CA ILE A 356 10.82 -17.38 -29.95
C ILE A 356 11.71 -16.28 -29.42
N ALA A 357 12.76 -15.90 -30.14
CA ALA A 357 13.64 -14.81 -29.76
C ALA A 357 14.36 -14.19 -30.96
N TYR A 358 14.80 -12.94 -30.79
CA TYR A 358 15.64 -12.22 -31.74
C TYR A 358 16.80 -11.57 -30.99
N LEU A 359 17.99 -12.16 -31.07
CA LEU A 359 19.13 -11.87 -30.22
C LEU A 359 20.23 -11.15 -31.01
N LYS A 360 20.75 -10.04 -30.50
CA LYS A 360 21.95 -9.41 -31.06
C LYS A 360 23.17 -10.30 -30.82
N VAL A 361 23.97 -10.53 -31.87
CA VAL A 361 25.26 -11.21 -31.79
C VAL A 361 26.28 -10.32 -31.07
N ASP A 362 26.79 -10.80 -29.94
CA ASP A 362 27.88 -10.21 -29.15
C ASP A 362 28.54 -11.29 -28.28
N ALA A 363 29.50 -10.91 -27.44
CA ALA A 363 30.26 -11.82 -26.57
C ALA A 363 29.39 -12.65 -25.60
N ARG A 364 28.13 -12.24 -25.35
CA ARG A 364 27.20 -12.95 -24.46
C ARG A 364 26.19 -13.81 -25.22
N LEU A 365 26.35 -14.01 -26.53
CA LEU A 365 25.37 -14.71 -27.36
C LEU A 365 25.04 -16.12 -26.85
N ARG A 366 26.05 -16.90 -26.46
CA ARG A 366 25.86 -18.26 -25.92
C ARG A 366 24.95 -18.26 -24.70
N GLU A 367 25.16 -17.32 -23.78
CA GLU A 367 24.34 -17.14 -22.58
C GLU A 367 22.91 -16.68 -22.92
N LYS A 368 22.75 -15.83 -23.93
CA LYS A 368 21.40 -15.44 -24.42
C LYS A 368 20.65 -16.62 -25.02
N ILE A 369 21.31 -17.46 -25.82
CA ILE A 369 20.73 -18.69 -26.37
C ILE A 369 20.34 -19.64 -25.22
N ARG A 370 21.23 -19.82 -24.24
CA ARG A 370 20.98 -20.63 -23.04
C ARG A 370 19.71 -20.20 -22.30
N ARG A 371 19.52 -18.91 -22.06
CA ARG A 371 18.28 -18.40 -21.42
C ARG A 371 17.02 -18.75 -22.23
N VAL A 372 17.04 -18.48 -23.55
CA VAL A 372 15.89 -18.74 -24.43
C VAL A 372 15.54 -20.23 -24.53
N VAL A 373 16.55 -21.10 -24.54
CA VAL A 373 16.39 -22.56 -24.52
C VAL A 373 15.90 -23.02 -23.15
N GLY A 374 16.48 -22.51 -22.07
CA GLY A 374 16.10 -22.83 -20.68
C GLY A 374 14.68 -22.41 -20.29
N ASP A 375 14.06 -21.47 -21.03
CA ASP A 375 12.63 -21.15 -20.87
C ASP A 375 11.69 -22.29 -21.33
N ARG A 376 12.22 -23.28 -22.07
CA ARG A 376 11.44 -24.37 -22.69
C ARG A 376 11.94 -25.75 -22.30
N LEU A 377 13.25 -25.93 -22.16
CA LEU A 377 13.86 -27.15 -21.66
C LEU A 377 14.20 -27.02 -20.19
N VAL A 378 14.26 -28.17 -19.51
CA VAL A 378 14.35 -28.24 -18.07
C VAL A 378 15.60 -29.00 -17.61
N GLU A 379 16.00 -30.03 -18.36
CA GLU A 379 17.20 -30.85 -18.13
C GLU A 379 18.50 -30.10 -18.52
N PRO A 380 19.51 -29.94 -17.63
CA PRO A 380 20.70 -29.12 -17.91
C PRO A 380 21.55 -29.70 -19.01
N GLU A 381 21.70 -31.02 -19.04
CA GLU A 381 22.51 -31.72 -20.04
C GLU A 381 21.93 -31.47 -21.43
N ARG A 382 20.61 -31.59 -21.56
CA ARG A 382 19.87 -31.32 -22.80
C ARG A 382 19.88 -29.84 -23.16
N ILE A 383 19.81 -28.93 -22.19
CA ILE A 383 19.95 -27.49 -22.40
C ILE A 383 21.34 -27.21 -22.97
N GLU A 384 22.41 -27.65 -22.31
CA GLU A 384 23.79 -27.39 -22.76
C GLU A 384 24.07 -28.02 -24.12
N GLU A 385 23.63 -29.26 -24.34
CA GLU A 385 23.77 -29.92 -25.65
C GLU A 385 23.04 -29.14 -26.75
N THR A 386 21.82 -28.64 -26.47
CA THR A 386 21.06 -27.83 -27.42
C THR A 386 21.73 -26.47 -27.64
N VAL A 387 22.19 -25.81 -26.58
CA VAL A 387 22.88 -24.52 -26.66
C VAL A 387 24.15 -24.63 -27.48
N GLU A 388 24.95 -25.68 -27.27
CA GLU A 388 26.17 -25.94 -28.02
C GLU A 388 25.85 -26.16 -29.51
N LYS A 389 24.88 -27.03 -29.82
CA LYS A 389 24.41 -27.27 -31.20
C LYS A 389 23.95 -25.97 -31.88
N LEU A 390 23.12 -25.18 -31.22
CA LEU A 390 22.60 -23.93 -31.78
C LEU A 390 23.70 -22.87 -31.93
N TYR A 391 24.60 -22.76 -30.95
CA TYR A 391 25.72 -21.82 -31.01
C TYR A 391 26.66 -22.16 -32.17
N ASP A 392 27.04 -23.43 -32.32
CA ASP A 392 27.85 -23.90 -33.44
C ASP A 392 27.18 -23.65 -34.79
N GLN A 393 25.86 -23.88 -34.87
CA GLN A 393 25.08 -23.58 -36.06
C GLN A 393 25.09 -22.08 -36.38
N VAL A 394 24.96 -21.20 -35.39
CA VAL A 394 25.09 -19.75 -35.59
C VAL A 394 26.48 -19.38 -36.11
N MET A 395 27.55 -19.92 -35.51
CA MET A 395 28.91 -19.61 -35.92
C MET A 395 29.20 -20.05 -37.37
N ARG A 396 28.67 -21.21 -37.79
CA ARG A 396 28.72 -21.65 -39.20
C ARG A 396 27.96 -20.71 -40.13
N LEU A 397 26.72 -20.38 -39.79
CA LEU A 397 25.88 -19.48 -40.60
C LEU A 397 26.50 -18.07 -40.73
N LEU A 398 27.11 -17.54 -39.68
CA LEU A 398 27.84 -16.27 -39.73
C LEU A 398 29.02 -16.34 -40.70
N THR A 399 29.80 -17.42 -40.65
CA THR A 399 30.95 -17.62 -41.54
C THR A 399 30.51 -17.74 -43.00
N GLU A 400 29.41 -18.44 -43.27
CA GLU A 400 28.83 -18.59 -44.62
C GLU A 400 28.24 -17.26 -45.14
N GLU A 401 27.57 -16.47 -44.29
CA GLU A 401 27.01 -15.17 -44.65
C GLU A 401 28.13 -14.13 -44.89
N GLU A 402 29.23 -14.18 -44.14
CA GLU A 402 30.43 -13.37 -44.39
C GLU A 402 31.13 -13.77 -45.71
N ALA A 403 31.25 -15.07 -45.99
CA ALA A 403 31.83 -15.59 -47.23
C ALA A 403 30.98 -15.24 -48.48
N GLY A 404 29.65 -15.36 -48.40
CA GLY A 404 28.74 -15.00 -49.50
C GLY A 404 28.72 -13.49 -49.79
N ASN A 405 28.91 -12.64 -48.77
CA ASN A 405 29.07 -11.20 -48.96
C ASN A 405 30.43 -10.82 -49.59
N LEU A 406 31.48 -11.62 -49.39
CA LEU A 406 32.78 -11.46 -50.06
C LEU A 406 32.71 -11.82 -51.55
N GLU A 407 31.97 -12.87 -51.92
CA GLU A 407 31.80 -13.26 -53.34
C GLU A 407 30.98 -12.22 -54.13
N LEU A 408 29.90 -11.67 -53.55
CA LEU A 408 29.10 -10.61 -54.18
C LEU A 408 29.81 -9.24 -54.25
N GLY A 409 30.87 -9.03 -53.45
CA GLY A 409 31.72 -7.83 -53.49
C GLY A 409 32.77 -7.82 -54.60
N SER A 410 33.09 -8.98 -55.19
CA SER A 410 34.09 -9.11 -56.27
C SER A 410 33.51 -8.95 -57.69
N GLY A 411 32.20 -8.73 -57.81
CA GLY A 411 31.48 -8.65 -59.09
C GLY A 411 31.18 -7.23 -59.59
N LYS A 412 32.12 -6.29 -59.51
CA LYS A 412 32.10 -5.05 -60.30
C LYS A 412 33.54 -4.60 -60.64
N THR A 413 34.00 -5.01 -61.80
CA THR A 413 34.93 -4.24 -62.66
C THR A 413 34.22 -3.91 -63.95
#